data_AF-A0A7Y2HQS9-F1
#
_entry.id   AF-A0A7Y2HQS9-F1
#
_cell.length_a   1.000
_cell.length_b   1.000
_cell.length_c   1.000
_cell.angle_alpha   90.00
_cell.angle_beta   90.00
_cell.angle_gamma   90.00
#
_symmetry.space_group_name_H-M   'P 1'
#
loop_
_entity.id
_entity.type
_entity.pdbx_description
1 polymer ?
#
loop_
_entity_poly.entity_id
_entity_poly.type
_entity_poly.pdbx_seq_one_letter_code
_entity_poly.pdbx_strand_id
1 'polypeptide(L)'
;MSVAPDIGPPPSLPDAASAPWVETRPGAVFFINALAAAPVFVALYPWAVRWLLRTAGILDRPSRILDPVPAVAAHFAPVVGWLALPALAFAIYGFRIADRRWARVLLGIFAVAHVGTVIYTAAQWVG
;
A
#
# COMPACT_ATOMS: atom_id res chain seq x y z
N MET A 1 -53.22 34.67 -20.44
CA MET A 1 -52.78 33.26 -20.36
C MET A 1 -51.30 33.26 -20.04
N SER A 2 -50.91 32.82 -18.83
CA SER A 2 -49.50 32.71 -18.43
C SER A 2 -48.98 31.34 -18.90
N VAL A 3 -47.98 31.32 -19.77
CA VAL A 3 -47.33 30.08 -20.23
C VAL A 3 -46.27 29.74 -19.19
N ALA A 4 -46.42 28.59 -18.52
CA ALA A 4 -45.40 28.10 -17.61
C ALA A 4 -44.12 27.78 -18.41
N PRO A 5 -42.92 28.13 -17.90
CA PRO A 5 -41.68 27.82 -18.58
C PRO A 5 -41.52 26.30 -18.70
N ASP A 6 -41.18 25.84 -19.90
CA ASP A 6 -40.82 24.45 -20.17
C ASP A 6 -39.49 24.14 -19.49
N ILE A 7 -39.57 23.66 -18.25
CA ILE A 7 -38.42 23.18 -17.50
C ILE A 7 -38.24 21.74 -17.97
N GLY A 8 -37.33 21.54 -18.93
CA GLY A 8 -37.03 20.22 -19.48
C GLY A 8 -36.75 19.16 -18.41
N PRO A 9 -36.69 17.88 -18.79
CA PRO A 9 -36.54 16.79 -17.84
C PRO A 9 -35.33 17.02 -16.93
N PRO A 10 -35.44 16.71 -15.63
CA PRO A 10 -34.34 16.91 -14.70
C PRO A 10 -33.11 16.16 -15.21
N PRO A 11 -31.90 16.73 -15.05
CA PRO A 11 -30.67 16.06 -15.45
C PRO A 11 -30.62 14.68 -14.76
N SER A 12 -30.47 13.63 -15.57
CA SER A 12 -30.29 12.27 -15.06
C SER A 12 -29.05 12.25 -14.17
N LEU A 13 -29.21 11.88 -12.90
CA LEU A 13 -28.09 11.72 -11.99
C LEU A 13 -27.12 10.68 -12.59
N PRO A 14 -25.80 10.92 -12.56
CA PRO A 14 -24.85 9.93 -13.03
C PRO A 14 -25.05 8.62 -12.27
N ASP A 15 -25.05 7.50 -13.00
CA ASP A 15 -25.19 6.16 -12.42
C ASP A 15 -24.15 5.98 -11.31
N ALA A 16 -24.56 5.48 -10.14
CA ALA A 16 -23.63 5.19 -9.04
C ALA A 16 -22.52 4.19 -9.45
N ALA A 17 -22.77 3.40 -10.50
CA ALA A 17 -21.80 2.50 -11.12
C ALA A 17 -20.72 3.23 -11.96
N SER A 18 -20.97 4.48 -12.36
CA SER A 18 -20.07 5.31 -13.15
C SER A 18 -19.11 6.16 -12.30
N ALA A 19 -19.34 6.24 -10.99
CA ALA A 19 -18.45 6.97 -10.08
C ALA A 19 -17.03 6.35 -10.08
N PRO A 20 -15.96 7.15 -10.13
CA PRO A 20 -14.59 6.66 -10.01
C PRO A 20 -14.43 5.83 -8.74
N TRP A 21 -13.90 4.61 -8.85
CA TRP A 21 -13.81 3.69 -7.70
C TRP A 21 -13.04 4.27 -6.52
N VAL A 22 -12.07 5.16 -6.77
CA VAL A 22 -11.29 5.84 -5.73
C VAL A 22 -12.15 6.73 -4.82
N GLU A 23 -13.30 7.22 -5.30
CA GLU A 23 -14.24 8.04 -4.55
C GLU A 23 -15.20 7.20 -3.69
N THR A 24 -15.19 5.88 -3.87
CA THR A 24 -15.98 4.95 -3.05
C THR A 24 -15.28 4.69 -1.71
N ARG A 25 -16.04 4.30 -0.68
CA ARG A 25 -15.47 3.91 0.61
C ARG A 25 -14.43 2.78 0.50
N PRO A 26 -14.66 1.68 -0.27
CA PRO A 26 -13.63 0.66 -0.49
C PRO A 26 -12.37 1.23 -1.19
N GLY A 27 -12.55 2.11 -2.18
CA GLY A 27 -11.44 2.75 -2.89
C GLY A 27 -10.61 3.68 -2.00
N ALA A 28 -11.24 4.46 -1.13
CA ALA A 28 -10.55 5.32 -0.17
C ALA A 28 -9.70 4.51 0.83
N VAL A 29 -10.26 3.41 1.36
CA VAL A 29 -9.52 2.50 2.26
C VAL A 29 -8.34 1.86 1.54
N PHE A 30 -8.54 1.41 0.29
CA PHE A 30 -7.46 0.89 -0.53
C PHE A 30 -6.34 1.91 -0.73
N PHE A 31 -6.69 3.16 -1.05
CA PHE A 31 -5.72 4.22 -1.28
C PHE A 31 -4.90 4.54 -0.02
N ILE A 32 -5.55 4.65 1.14
CA ILE A 32 -4.86 4.85 2.42
C ILE A 32 -3.89 3.69 2.69
N ASN A 33 -4.30 2.45 2.38
CA ASN A 33 -3.43 1.29 2.55
C ASN A 33 -2.23 1.31 1.60
N ALA A 34 -2.42 1.71 0.34
CA ALA A 34 -1.34 1.89 -0.62
C ALA A 34 -0.32 2.94 -0.15
N LEU A 35 -0.80 4.07 0.40
CA LEU A 35 0.07 5.09 1.00
C LEU A 35 0.85 4.54 2.20
N ALA A 36 0.19 3.79 3.07
CA ALA A 36 0.83 3.18 4.24
C ALA A 36 1.86 2.11 3.87
N ALA A 37 1.67 1.40 2.75
CA ALA A 37 2.61 0.40 2.26
C ALA A 37 3.81 1.00 1.51
N ALA A 38 3.69 2.23 0.99
CA ALA A 38 4.75 2.85 0.19
C ALA A 38 6.11 2.95 0.92
N PRO A 39 6.21 3.40 2.19
CA PRO A 39 7.48 3.41 2.92
C PRO A 39 8.12 2.02 3.06
N VAL A 40 7.29 0.98 3.24
CA VAL A 40 7.76 -0.42 3.32
C VAL A 40 8.38 -0.82 1.98
N PHE A 41 7.73 -0.53 0.85
CA PHE A 41 8.27 -0.84 -0.47
C PHE A 41 9.52 -0.03 -0.81
N VAL A 42 9.58 1.25 -0.43
CA VAL A 42 10.78 2.08 -0.61
C VAL A 42 11.96 1.54 0.20
N ALA A 43 11.73 1.04 1.41
CA ALA A 43 12.75 0.40 2.22
C ALA A 43 13.17 -0.99 1.68
N LEU A 44 12.21 -1.77 1.18
CA LEU A 44 12.46 -3.09 0.61
C LEU A 44 13.16 -3.04 -0.75
N TYR A 45 12.90 -2.01 -1.56
CA TYR A 45 13.40 -1.94 -2.93
C TYR A 45 14.93 -2.04 -3.03
N PRO A 46 15.74 -1.24 -2.30
CA PRO A 46 17.19 -1.33 -2.40
C PRO A 46 17.73 -2.67 -1.86
N TRP A 47 17.05 -3.27 -0.88
CA TRP A 47 17.38 -4.60 -0.37
C TRP A 47 17.11 -5.68 -1.42
N ALA A 48 15.95 -5.64 -2.08
CA ALA A 48 15.57 -6.60 -3.12
C ALA A 48 16.48 -6.48 -4.35
N VAL A 49 16.82 -5.26 -4.78
CA VAL A 49 17.78 -5.02 -5.86
C VAL A 49 19.16 -5.55 -5.50
N ARG A 50 19.65 -5.27 -4.29
CA ARG A 50 20.92 -5.82 -3.81
C ARG A 50 20.92 -7.36 -3.83
N TRP A 51 19.86 -7.97 -3.32
CA TRP A 51 19.71 -9.42 -3.30
C TRP A 51 19.74 -10.00 -4.71
N LEU A 52 18.96 -9.43 -5.64
CA LEU A 52 18.90 -9.86 -7.04
C LEU A 52 20.27 -9.73 -7.75
N LEU A 53 20.96 -8.60 -7.58
CA LEU A 53 22.27 -8.39 -8.19
C LEU A 53 23.33 -9.34 -7.64
N ARG A 54 23.24 -9.71 -6.34
CA ARG A 54 24.13 -10.71 -5.73
C ARG A 54 23.82 -12.12 -6.21
N THR A 55 22.55 -12.51 -6.26
CA THR A 55 22.17 -13.86 -6.74
C THR A 55 22.46 -14.06 -8.22
N ALA A 56 22.44 -12.98 -9.01
CA ALA A 56 22.85 -12.98 -10.40
C ALA A 56 24.39 -12.98 -10.62
N GLY A 57 25.20 -12.91 -9.56
CA GLY A 57 26.67 -12.84 -9.66
C GLY A 57 27.20 -11.53 -10.26
N ILE A 58 26.38 -10.47 -10.27
CA ILE A 58 26.76 -9.14 -10.79
C ILE A 58 27.47 -8.35 -9.69
N LEU A 59 27.12 -8.61 -8.42
CA LEU A 59 27.59 -7.86 -7.26
C LEU A 59 28.45 -8.71 -6.33
N ASP A 60 29.65 -9.07 -6.79
CA ASP A 60 30.60 -9.91 -6.03
C ASP A 60 31.47 -9.11 -5.04
N ARG A 61 31.36 -7.78 -5.06
CA ARG A 61 32.17 -6.86 -4.23
C ARG A 61 31.27 -6.01 -3.32
N PRO A 62 31.78 -5.59 -2.14
CA PRO A 62 31.07 -4.63 -1.30
C PRO A 62 30.74 -3.36 -2.10
N SER A 63 29.49 -2.91 -2.01
CA SER A 63 28.95 -1.77 -2.73
C SER A 63 28.69 -0.62 -1.77
N ARG A 64 29.43 0.48 -1.92
CA ARG A 64 29.25 1.70 -1.09
C ARG A 64 27.82 2.28 -1.12
N ILE A 65 27.06 1.98 -2.18
CA ILE A 65 25.68 2.46 -2.35
C ILE A 65 24.67 1.50 -1.70
N LEU A 66 24.88 0.19 -1.86
CA LEU A 66 23.91 -0.83 -1.40
C LEU A 66 24.23 -1.39 0.00
N ASP A 67 25.46 -1.24 0.49
CA ASP A 67 25.91 -1.70 1.80
C ASP A 67 25.32 -0.89 2.98
N PRO A 68 25.06 0.42 2.86
CA PRO A 68 24.41 1.19 3.94
C PRO A 68 22.91 0.86 4.09
N VAL A 69 22.27 0.31 3.06
CA VAL A 69 20.82 0.07 3.01
C VAL A 69 20.30 -0.70 4.23
N PRO A 70 20.90 -1.82 4.66
CA PRO A 70 20.41 -2.56 5.82
C PRO A 70 20.52 -1.76 7.12
N ALA A 71 21.58 -0.96 7.29
CA ALA A 71 21.77 -0.12 8.48
C ALA A 71 20.73 1.00 8.54
N VAL A 72 20.44 1.65 7.40
CA VAL A 72 19.39 2.66 7.31
C VAL A 72 18.01 2.04 7.56
N ALA A 73 17.73 0.88 6.97
CA ALA A 73 16.47 0.16 7.20
C ALA A 73 16.29 -0.23 8.68
N ALA A 74 17.34 -0.70 9.34
CA ALA A 74 17.31 -1.02 10.77
C ALA A 74 17.00 0.21 11.64
N HIS A 75 17.55 1.38 11.29
CA HIS A 75 17.27 2.63 12.01
C HIS A 75 15.78 3.01 11.97
N PHE A 76 15.12 2.83 10.83
CA PHE A 76 13.70 3.16 10.67
C PHE A 76 12.74 2.02 11.07
N ALA A 77 13.25 0.80 11.25
CA ALA A 77 12.44 -0.38 11.54
C ALA A 77 11.49 -0.24 12.74
N PRO A 78 11.86 0.40 13.87
CA PRO A 78 10.93 0.59 14.99
C PRO A 78 9.73 1.46 14.59
N VAL A 79 9.97 2.58 13.93
CA VAL A 79 8.93 3.53 13.52
C VAL A 79 8.01 2.90 12.47
N VAL A 80 8.59 2.30 11.42
CA VAL A 80 7.83 1.65 10.35
C VAL A 80 7.09 0.42 10.89
N GLY A 81 7.69 -0.34 11.80
CA GLY A 81 7.06 -1.49 12.46
C GLY A 81 5.81 -1.12 13.25
N TRP A 82 5.88 -0.05 14.06
CA TRP A 82 4.71 0.44 14.79
C TRP A 82 3.62 0.95 13.86
N LEU A 83 3.97 1.67 12.78
CA LEU A 83 3.01 2.12 11.76
C LEU A 83 2.40 0.97 10.94
N ALA A 84 3.09 -0.17 10.84
CA ALA A 84 2.60 -1.34 10.12
C ALA A 84 1.41 -2.02 10.83
N LEU A 85 1.28 -1.90 12.15
CA LEU A 85 0.14 -2.46 12.90
C LEU A 85 -1.21 -1.86 12.50
N PRO A 86 -1.43 -0.52 12.57
CA PRO A 86 -2.68 0.06 12.10
C PRO A 86 -2.85 -0.13 10.59
N ALA A 87 -1.79 -0.05 9.79
CA ALA A 87 -1.87 -0.29 8.35
C ALA A 87 -2.35 -1.72 8.02
N LEU A 88 -1.88 -2.73 8.76
CA LEU A 88 -2.34 -4.11 8.65
C LEU A 88 -3.82 -4.24 9.04
N ALA A 89 -4.25 -3.60 10.12
CA ALA A 89 -5.67 -3.59 10.50
C ALA A 89 -6.55 -2.98 9.40
N PHE A 90 -6.11 -1.88 8.79
CA PHE A 90 -6.77 -1.28 7.63
C PHE A 90 -6.75 -2.19 6.40
N ALA A 91 -5.69 -2.97 6.19
CA ALA A 91 -5.58 -3.90 5.06
C ALA A 91 -6.61 -5.04 5.20
N ILE A 92 -6.70 -5.61 6.39
CA ILE A 92 -7.69 -6.65 6.74
C ILE A 92 -9.12 -6.11 6.61
N TYR A 93 -9.36 -4.89 7.11
CA TYR A 93 -10.65 -4.22 6.95
C TYR A 93 -10.98 -3.99 5.47
N GLY A 94 -10.04 -3.46 4.69
CA GLY A 94 -10.16 -3.28 3.25
C GLY A 94 -10.50 -4.58 2.52
N PHE A 95 -9.86 -5.69 2.90
CA PHE A 95 -10.10 -7.01 2.29
C PHE A 95 -11.55 -7.47 2.46
N ARG A 96 -12.18 -7.14 3.59
CA ARG A 96 -13.58 -7.49 3.90
C ARG A 96 -14.58 -6.69 3.08
N ILE A 97 -14.26 -5.44 2.74
CA ILE A 97 -15.19 -4.52 2.05
C ILE A 97 -14.91 -4.39 0.55
N ALA A 98 -13.75 -4.86 0.08
CA ALA A 98 -13.39 -4.77 -1.33
C ALA A 98 -14.31 -5.65 -2.19
N ASP A 99 -14.93 -5.01 -3.16
CA ASP A 99 -15.80 -5.61 -4.18
C ASP A 99 -15.00 -6.14 -5.38
N ARG A 100 -13.86 -5.51 -5.69
CA ARG A 100 -13.02 -5.85 -6.86
C ARG A 100 -11.95 -6.89 -6.54
N ARG A 101 -11.82 -7.92 -7.39
CA ARG A 101 -10.83 -9.00 -7.23
C ARG A 101 -9.38 -8.49 -7.21
N TRP A 102 -9.03 -7.58 -8.12
CA TRP A 102 -7.68 -7.02 -8.18
C TRP A 102 -7.32 -6.23 -6.90
N ALA A 103 -8.29 -5.50 -6.33
CA ALA A 103 -8.10 -4.75 -5.10
C ALA A 103 -7.83 -5.69 -3.92
N ARG A 104 -8.54 -6.82 -3.84
CA ARG A 104 -8.28 -7.87 -2.84
C ARG A 104 -6.87 -8.45 -2.98
N VAL A 105 -6.42 -8.75 -4.20
CA VAL A 105 -5.06 -9.26 -4.43
C VAL A 105 -4.01 -8.26 -3.93
N LEU A 106 -4.14 -6.98 -4.32
CA LEU A 106 -3.20 -5.93 -3.90
C LEU A 106 -3.25 -5.67 -2.38
N LEU A 107 -4.43 -5.66 -1.76
CA LEU A 107 -4.58 -5.58 -0.30
C LEU A 107 -3.94 -6.78 0.41
N GLY A 108 -4.01 -7.97 -0.19
CA GLY A 108 -3.29 -9.14 0.30
C GLY A 108 -1.78 -8.94 0.29
N ILE A 109 -1.24 -8.38 -0.80
CA ILE A 109 0.19 -8.02 -0.91
C ILE A 109 0.57 -6.98 0.15
N PHE A 110 -0.24 -5.93 0.35
CA PHE A 110 0.02 -4.92 1.38
C PHE A 110 -0.01 -5.54 2.78
N ALA A 111 -0.99 -6.40 3.07
CA ALA A 111 -1.07 -7.11 4.34
C ALA A 111 0.19 -7.97 4.59
N VAL A 112 0.66 -8.72 3.59
CA VAL A 112 1.90 -9.51 3.69
C VAL A 112 3.10 -8.60 3.96
N ALA A 113 3.22 -7.46 3.27
CA ALA A 113 4.30 -6.51 3.49
C ALA A 113 4.29 -5.95 4.92
N HIS A 114 3.11 -5.61 5.45
CA HIS A 114 2.96 -5.14 6.83
C HIS A 114 3.29 -6.23 7.86
N VAL A 115 2.78 -7.45 7.68
CA VAL A 115 3.11 -8.60 8.54
C VAL A 115 4.62 -8.84 8.54
N GLY A 116 5.25 -8.86 7.37
CA GLY A 116 6.69 -9.02 7.25
C GLY A 116 7.46 -7.93 7.99
N THR A 117 6.99 -6.69 7.94
CA THR A 117 7.61 -5.56 8.64
C THR A 117 7.44 -5.68 10.16
N VAL A 118 6.26 -6.06 10.65
CA VAL A 118 6.04 -6.30 12.08
C VAL A 118 6.92 -7.42 12.61
N ILE A 119 7.01 -8.55 11.88
CA ILE A 119 7.87 -9.68 12.23
C ILE A 119 9.34 -9.25 12.26
N TYR A 120 9.80 -8.52 11.23
CA TYR A 120 11.16 -8.02 11.17
C TYR A 120 11.49 -7.12 12.35
N THR A 121 10.62 -6.14 12.65
CA THR A 121 10.83 -5.23 13.79
C THR A 121 10.84 -5.97 15.11
N ALA A 122 9.96 -6.95 15.32
CA ALA A 122 9.95 -7.78 16.53
C ALA A 122 11.23 -8.62 16.67
N ALA A 123 11.73 -9.19 15.57
CA ALA A 123 12.96 -9.98 15.57
C ALA A 123 14.21 -9.15 15.95
N GLN A 124 14.24 -7.87 15.58
CA GLN A 124 15.32 -6.93 15.96
C GLN A 124 15.36 -6.62 17.46
N TRP A 125 14.33 -6.97 18.23
CA TRP A 125 14.31 -6.75 19.69
C TRP A 125 14.74 -7.99 20.49
N VAL A 126 14.80 -9.15 19.85
CA VAL A 126 15.12 -10.43 20.48
C VAL A 126 16.57 -10.85 20.23
N GLY A 127 17.23 -10.29 19.22
CA GLY A 127 18.65 -10.49 18.90
C GLY A 127 19.50 -9.27 19.19
#